data_AF-A0A662ISH5-F1
#
_entry.id   AF-A0A662ISH5-F1
#
_cell.length_a   1.000
_cell.length_b   1.000
_cell.length_c   1.000
_cell.angle_alpha   90.00
_cell.angle_beta   90.00
_cell.angle_gamma   90.00
#
_symmetry.space_group_name_H-M   'P 1'
#
loop_
_entity.id
_entity.type
_entity.pdbx_description
1 polymer ?
#
loop_
_entity_poly.entity_id
_entity_poly.type
_entity_poly.pdbx_seq_one_letter_code
_entity_poly.pdbx_strand_id
1 'polypeptide(L)'
;MALMSMNVYGLLLADLTPGARVVEELGEAQRSSAIILPYREASRDPGLPVGWETTGDAVATRFAERLKARLLVLVKDVDGVLNPQGRLVEEVEASRLEGVGCIDPVAPRIIREAGLRCFIVNGLVEGRLREALKGGRPLGTLIKPG
;
A
#
# COMPACT_ATOMS: atom_id res chain seq x y z
N MET A 1 -17.59 -6.23 5.20
CA MET A 1 -17.84 -4.81 5.52
C MET A 1 -16.62 -3.94 5.24
N ALA A 2 -15.42 -4.26 5.75
CA ALA A 2 -14.20 -3.45 5.56
C ALA A 2 -13.91 -3.03 4.10
N LEU A 3 -14.00 -3.96 3.14
CA LEU A 3 -13.78 -3.65 1.71
C LEU A 3 -14.77 -2.61 1.15
N MET A 4 -16.05 -2.67 1.56
CA MET A 4 -17.03 -1.66 1.13
C MET A 4 -16.74 -0.31 1.80
N SER A 5 -16.30 -0.30 3.05
CA SER A 5 -15.85 0.94 3.72
C SER A 5 -14.68 1.58 2.99
N MET A 6 -13.76 0.80 2.40
CA MET A 6 -12.69 1.35 1.57
C MET A 6 -13.22 2.06 0.31
N ASN A 7 -14.32 1.57 -0.30
CA ASN A 7 -14.98 2.32 -1.38
C ASN A 7 -15.51 3.68 -0.89
N VAL A 8 -16.12 3.71 0.30
CA VAL A 8 -16.63 4.96 0.89
C VAL A 8 -15.48 5.96 1.10
N TYR A 9 -14.34 5.51 1.63
CA TYR A 9 -13.14 6.35 1.73
C TYR A 9 -12.59 6.79 0.37
N GLY A 10 -12.63 5.92 -0.65
CA GLY A 10 -12.26 6.28 -2.02
C GLY A 10 -13.13 7.39 -2.59
N LEU A 11 -14.44 7.36 -2.35
CA LEU A 11 -15.36 8.42 -2.77
C LEU A 11 -15.09 9.74 -2.02
N LEU A 12 -14.77 9.67 -0.72
CA LEU A 12 -14.34 10.85 0.04
C LEU A 12 -13.06 11.46 -0.54
N LEU A 13 -12.06 10.63 -0.88
CA LEU A 13 -10.83 11.11 -1.53
C LEU A 13 -11.10 11.77 -2.88
N ALA A 14 -12.09 11.28 -3.63
CA ALA A 14 -12.47 11.84 -4.91
C ALA A 14 -13.10 13.23 -4.74
N ASP A 15 -13.94 13.43 -3.74
CA ASP A 15 -14.52 14.73 -3.38
C ASP A 15 -13.43 15.75 -2.99
N LEU A 16 -12.44 15.30 -2.22
CA LEU A 16 -11.29 16.12 -1.82
C LEU A 16 -10.27 16.36 -2.93
N THR A 17 -10.34 15.64 -4.05
CA THR A 17 -9.37 15.72 -5.14
C THR A 17 -10.07 15.99 -6.48
N PRO A 18 -10.54 17.23 -6.74
CA PRO A 18 -11.23 17.57 -7.96
C PRO A 18 -10.42 17.20 -9.22
N GLY A 19 -11.07 16.49 -10.14
CA GLY A 19 -10.43 15.99 -11.37
C GLY A 19 -9.75 14.62 -11.23
N ALA A 20 -9.67 14.05 -10.02
CA ALA A 20 -9.28 12.66 -9.87
C ALA A 20 -10.35 11.74 -10.48
N ARG A 21 -9.91 10.81 -11.33
CA ARG A 21 -10.78 9.78 -11.88
C ARG A 21 -11.01 8.68 -10.86
N VAL A 22 -12.25 8.26 -10.69
CA VAL A 22 -12.63 7.12 -9.86
C VAL A 22 -12.86 5.91 -10.75
N VAL A 23 -12.32 4.75 -10.37
CA VAL A 23 -12.44 3.49 -11.12
C VAL A 23 -12.76 2.34 -10.17
N GLU A 24 -13.41 1.29 -10.68
CA GLU A 24 -13.69 0.06 -9.91
C GLU A 24 -12.87 -1.15 -10.40
N GLU A 25 -12.28 -1.04 -11.59
CA GLU A 25 -11.54 -2.13 -12.24
C GLU A 25 -10.07 -1.75 -12.45
N LEU A 26 -9.16 -2.70 -12.20
CA LEU A 26 -7.71 -2.45 -12.28
C LEU A 26 -7.27 -2.12 -13.70
N GLY A 27 -7.91 -2.70 -14.72
CA GLY A 27 -7.62 -2.42 -16.12
C GLY A 27 -7.83 -0.95 -16.50
N GLU A 28 -8.73 -0.26 -15.81
CA GLU A 28 -8.96 1.16 -16.01
C GLU A 28 -7.88 2.03 -15.37
N ALA A 29 -7.24 1.57 -14.29
CA ALA A 29 -6.24 2.34 -13.54
C ALA A 29 -4.90 2.51 -14.30
N GLN A 30 -4.63 1.73 -15.35
CA GLN A 30 -3.34 1.72 -16.05
C GLN A 30 -3.05 2.97 -16.90
N ARG A 31 -4.06 3.78 -17.23
CA ARG A 31 -3.93 4.87 -18.23
C ARG A 31 -3.61 6.24 -17.64
N SER A 32 -3.84 6.44 -16.34
CA SER A 32 -3.65 7.72 -15.65
C SER A 32 -3.80 7.54 -14.14
N SER A 33 -3.38 8.54 -13.36
CA SER A 33 -3.68 8.61 -11.93
C SER A 33 -5.18 8.49 -11.66
N ALA A 34 -5.57 7.55 -10.81
CA ALA A 34 -6.95 7.28 -10.46
C ALA A 34 -7.07 6.83 -9.01
N ILE A 35 -8.25 7.05 -8.44
CA ILE A 35 -8.67 6.49 -7.17
C ILE A 35 -9.41 5.19 -7.49
N ILE A 36 -8.90 4.06 -7.02
CA ILE A 36 -9.55 2.77 -7.19
C ILE A 36 -10.47 2.47 -6.00
N LEU A 37 -11.71 2.11 -6.29
CA LEU A 37 -12.67 1.58 -5.34
C LEU A 37 -12.47 0.06 -5.26
N PRO A 38 -11.83 -0.47 -4.20
CA PRO A 38 -11.26 -1.80 -4.25
C PRO A 38 -12.28 -2.94 -4.17
N TYR A 39 -13.51 -2.69 -3.72
CA TYR A 39 -14.46 -3.76 -3.39
C TYR A 39 -14.64 -4.79 -4.52
N ARG A 40 -14.87 -4.33 -5.75
CA ARG A 40 -15.19 -5.20 -6.89
C ARG A 40 -14.06 -6.16 -7.24
N GLU A 41 -12.83 -5.65 -7.26
CA GLU A 41 -11.61 -6.42 -7.56
C GLU A 41 -11.18 -7.28 -6.36
N ALA A 42 -11.13 -6.69 -5.16
CA ALA A 42 -10.64 -7.38 -3.97
C ALA A 42 -11.56 -8.50 -3.49
N SER A 43 -12.89 -8.32 -3.57
CA SER A 43 -13.85 -9.33 -3.12
C SER A 43 -13.86 -10.60 -3.97
N ARG A 44 -13.29 -10.55 -5.18
CA ARG A 44 -13.23 -11.65 -6.14
C ARG A 44 -11.83 -12.23 -6.32
N ASP A 45 -10.82 -11.67 -5.63
CA ASP A 45 -9.43 -12.08 -5.80
C ASP A 45 -9.08 -13.23 -4.84
N PRO A 46 -8.85 -14.46 -5.35
CA PRO A 46 -8.50 -15.60 -4.49
C PRO A 46 -7.13 -15.44 -3.82
N GLY A 47 -6.29 -14.50 -4.28
CA GLY A 47 -5.01 -14.17 -3.65
C GLY A 47 -5.13 -13.34 -2.37
N LEU A 48 -6.34 -12.85 -2.04
CA LEU A 48 -6.63 -12.15 -0.80
C LEU A 48 -7.39 -13.09 0.16
N PRO A 49 -6.75 -13.58 1.23
CA PRO A 49 -7.41 -14.43 2.21
C PRO A 49 -8.61 -13.71 2.85
N VAL A 50 -9.73 -14.42 3.02
CA VAL A 50 -10.88 -13.90 3.75
C VAL A 50 -10.57 -13.97 5.25
N GLY A 51 -10.48 -12.81 5.89
CA GLY A 51 -10.21 -12.74 7.33
C GLY A 51 -9.77 -11.34 7.76
N TRP A 52 -9.57 -11.18 9.07
CA TRP A 52 -9.12 -9.91 9.66
C TRP A 52 -7.63 -9.61 9.41
N GLU A 53 -6.87 -10.60 8.97
CA GLU A 53 -5.46 -10.47 8.57
C GLU A 53 -5.29 -9.70 7.25
N THR A 54 -6.36 -9.54 6.46
CA THR A 54 -6.34 -8.85 5.16
C THR A 54 -6.97 -7.47 5.31
N THR A 55 -6.15 -6.42 5.27
CA THR A 55 -6.63 -5.03 5.36
C THR A 55 -6.21 -4.21 4.14
N GLY A 56 -6.20 -2.88 4.26
CA GLY A 56 -5.86 -1.98 3.16
C GLY A 56 -4.47 -2.21 2.58
N ASP A 57 -3.50 -2.64 3.40
CA ASP A 57 -2.13 -2.89 2.94
C ASP A 57 -2.06 -4.12 2.04
N ALA A 58 -2.69 -5.23 2.42
CA ALA A 58 -2.80 -6.42 1.58
C ALA A 58 -3.49 -6.12 0.24
N VAL A 59 -4.61 -5.38 0.28
CA VAL A 59 -5.36 -5.00 -0.91
C VAL A 59 -4.51 -4.12 -1.83
N ALA A 60 -3.86 -3.08 -1.31
CA ALA A 60 -2.99 -2.20 -2.08
C ALA A 60 -1.79 -2.96 -2.65
N THR A 61 -1.21 -3.88 -1.88
CA THR A 61 -0.09 -4.72 -2.31
C THR A 61 -0.49 -5.67 -3.43
N ARG A 62 -1.64 -6.35 -3.29
CA ARG A 62 -2.18 -7.23 -4.33
C ARG A 62 -2.48 -6.49 -5.62
N PHE A 63 -3.01 -5.27 -5.52
CA PHE A 63 -3.27 -4.45 -6.69
C PHE A 63 -1.98 -3.99 -7.36
N ALA A 64 -0.96 -3.60 -6.57
CA ALA A 64 0.35 -3.26 -7.10
C ALA A 64 1.03 -4.43 -7.82
N GLU A 65 0.94 -5.64 -7.28
CA GLU A 65 1.36 -6.88 -7.96
C GLU A 65 0.63 -7.06 -9.30
N ARG A 66 -0.71 -7.03 -9.29
CA ARG A 66 -1.53 -7.24 -10.51
C ARG A 66 -1.30 -6.18 -11.57
N LEU A 67 -0.98 -4.95 -11.16
CA LEU A 67 -0.61 -3.85 -12.06
C LEU A 67 0.86 -3.87 -12.50
N LYS A 68 1.67 -4.81 -11.99
CA LYS A 68 3.13 -4.87 -12.20
C LYS A 68 3.81 -3.55 -11.85
N ALA A 69 3.37 -2.93 -10.74
CA ALA A 69 3.88 -1.65 -10.31
C ALA A 69 5.38 -1.73 -9.98
N ARG A 70 6.15 -0.71 -10.38
CA ARG A 70 7.57 -0.60 -10.05
C ARG A 70 7.81 -0.31 -8.57
N LEU A 71 6.85 0.36 -7.93
CA LEU A 71 6.92 0.82 -6.55
C LEU A 71 5.50 0.91 -5.99
N LEU A 72 5.28 0.29 -4.84
CA LEU A 72 4.16 0.58 -3.96
C LEU A 72 4.62 1.58 -2.90
N VAL A 73 3.78 2.57 -2.58
CA VAL A 73 4.01 3.48 -1.45
C VAL A 73 2.82 3.36 -0.50
N LEU A 74 3.08 2.94 0.73
CA LEU A 74 2.08 2.90 1.81
C LEU A 74 2.25 4.17 2.65
N VAL A 75 1.20 4.99 2.66
CA VAL A 75 1.17 6.25 3.41
C VAL A 75 0.55 5.98 4.77
N LYS A 76 1.31 6.25 5.84
CA LYS A 76 0.94 5.96 7.23
C LYS A 76 1.04 7.21 8.09
N ASP A 77 0.60 7.13 9.34
CA ASP A 77 0.75 8.17 10.36
C ASP A 77 2.06 8.03 11.18
N VAL A 78 2.91 7.08 10.80
CA VAL A 78 4.22 6.81 11.41
C VAL A 78 5.35 6.96 10.40
N ASP A 79 6.56 7.17 10.92
CA ASP A 79 7.78 7.36 10.11
C ASP A 79 8.25 6.09 9.40
N GLY A 80 7.80 4.91 9.84
CA GLY A 80 8.14 3.62 9.23
C GLY A 80 8.14 2.51 10.26
N VAL A 81 8.85 1.44 9.95
CA VAL A 81 9.04 0.29 10.84
C VAL A 81 10.09 0.65 11.88
N LEU A 82 9.78 0.40 13.16
CA LEU A 82 10.72 0.55 14.26
C LEU A 82 11.29 -0.81 14.65
N ASN A 83 12.58 -0.85 14.96
CA ASN A 83 13.21 -2.03 15.55
C ASN A 83 12.83 -2.14 17.06
N PRO A 84 13.17 -3.25 17.74
CA PRO A 84 12.87 -3.42 19.17
C PRO A 84 13.46 -2.35 20.10
N GLN A 85 14.44 -1.58 19.63
CA GLN A 85 15.05 -0.46 20.35
C GLN A 85 14.36 0.88 20.04
N GLY A 86 13.24 0.88 19.31
CA GLY A 86 12.49 2.07 18.94
C GLY A 86 13.16 2.93 17.86
N ARG A 87 14.15 2.41 17.14
CA ARG A 87 14.84 3.13 16.07
C ARG A 87 14.21 2.79 14.72
N LEU A 88 14.09 3.81 13.87
CA LEU A 88 13.62 3.64 12.50
C LEU A 88 14.53 2.67 11.72
N VAL A 89 13.90 1.74 11.03
CA VAL A 89 14.55 0.83 10.09
C VAL A 89 14.41 1.41 8.69
N GLU A 90 15.51 1.86 8.09
CA GLU A 90 15.48 2.46 6.76
C GLU A 90 15.19 1.45 5.64
N GLU A 91 15.71 0.22 5.78
CA GLU A 91 15.52 -0.86 4.82
C GLU A 91 15.31 -2.21 5.54
N VAL A 92 14.37 -3.01 5.06
CA VAL A 92 14.03 -4.31 5.64
C VAL A 92 13.56 -5.28 4.54
N GLU A 93 13.86 -6.57 4.70
CA GLU A 93 13.31 -7.61 3.84
C GLU A 93 11.89 -7.96 4.28
N ALA A 94 10.99 -8.23 3.33
CA ALA A 94 9.61 -8.59 3.64
C ALA A 94 9.49 -9.82 4.55
N SER A 95 10.42 -10.78 4.45
CA SER A 95 10.49 -11.94 5.33
C SER A 95 10.71 -11.60 6.81
N ARG A 96 11.28 -10.42 7.11
CA ARG A 96 11.55 -9.96 8.49
C ARG A 96 10.41 -9.14 9.08
N LEU A 97 9.32 -8.95 8.32
CA LEU A 97 8.14 -8.20 8.74
C LEU A 97 6.99 -9.09 9.22
N GLU A 98 7.15 -10.41 9.18
CA GLU A 98 6.15 -11.34 9.74
C GLU A 98 6.00 -11.08 11.25
N GLY A 99 4.84 -10.54 11.66
CA GLY A 99 4.56 -10.19 13.06
C GLY A 99 5.16 -8.87 13.56
N VAL A 100 5.76 -8.05 12.67
CA VAL A 100 6.35 -6.74 13.00
C VAL A 100 5.47 -5.61 12.43
N GLY A 101 5.14 -4.64 13.27
CA GLY A 101 3.99 -3.73 13.05
C GLY A 101 4.18 -2.61 12.03
N CYS A 102 3.01 -2.01 11.70
CA CYS A 102 2.63 -0.90 10.79
C CYS A 102 1.98 -1.29 9.45
N ILE A 103 2.05 -2.56 9.05
CA ILE A 103 1.28 -3.14 7.94
C ILE A 103 0.62 -4.45 8.35
N ASP A 104 -0.42 -4.86 7.63
CA ASP A 104 -1.07 -6.15 7.90
C ASP A 104 -0.19 -7.36 7.53
N PRO A 105 -0.43 -8.54 8.14
CA PRO A 105 0.45 -9.71 7.94
C PRO A 105 0.42 -10.33 6.54
N VAL A 106 -0.60 -10.02 5.73
CA VAL A 106 -0.71 -10.54 4.36
C VAL A 106 0.18 -9.75 3.39
N ALA A 107 0.35 -8.44 3.61
CA ALA A 107 1.15 -7.58 2.73
C ALA A 107 2.62 -8.04 2.55
N PRO A 108 3.41 -8.34 3.61
CA PRO A 108 4.79 -8.83 3.44
C PRO A 108 4.90 -10.09 2.58
N ARG A 109 3.96 -11.03 2.73
CA ARG A 109 3.93 -12.25 1.93
C ARG A 109 3.78 -11.93 0.43
N ILE A 110 2.82 -11.08 0.09
CA ILE A 110 2.59 -10.68 -1.31
C ILE A 110 3.79 -9.89 -1.85
N ILE A 111 4.40 -9.00 -1.05
CA ILE A 111 5.60 -8.24 -1.44
C ILE A 111 6.73 -9.19 -1.87
N ARG A 112 7.00 -10.22 -1.06
CA ARG A 112 8.01 -11.24 -1.32
C ARG A 112 7.70 -12.04 -2.59
N GLU A 113 6.51 -12.61 -2.67
CA GLU A 113 6.08 -13.47 -3.79
C GLU A 113 6.05 -12.74 -5.13
N ALA A 114 5.65 -11.46 -5.11
CA ALA A 114 5.54 -10.63 -6.31
C ALA A 114 6.86 -9.98 -6.76
N GLY A 115 7.94 -10.06 -5.95
CA GLY A 115 9.17 -9.30 -6.21
C GLY A 115 8.95 -7.78 -6.13
N LEU A 116 7.96 -7.33 -5.34
CA LEU A 116 7.55 -5.93 -5.28
C LEU A 116 8.44 -5.11 -4.34
N ARG A 117 8.73 -3.87 -4.71
CA ARG A 117 9.28 -2.89 -3.77
C ARG A 117 8.17 -2.09 -3.14
N CYS A 118 8.16 -2.00 -1.81
CA CYS A 118 7.19 -1.20 -1.06
C CYS A 118 7.92 -0.17 -0.20
N PHE A 119 7.45 1.07 -0.17
CA PHE A 119 8.00 2.12 0.69
C PHE A 119 6.93 2.60 1.66
N ILE A 120 7.23 2.57 2.97
CA ILE A 120 6.38 3.18 3.98
C ILE A 120 6.86 4.61 4.24
N VAL A 121 5.94 5.56 4.19
CA VAL A 121 6.21 6.98 4.48
C VAL A 121 5.15 7.55 5.41
N ASN A 122 5.53 8.54 6.22
CA ASN A 122 4.59 9.32 7.03
C ASN A 122 3.87 10.35 6.17
N GLY A 123 2.55 10.22 6.04
CA GLY A 123 1.67 11.15 5.33
C GLY A 123 1.39 12.44 6.09
N LEU A 124 1.68 12.50 7.39
CA LEU A 124 1.56 13.71 8.20
C LEU A 124 2.74 14.68 8.00
N VAL A 125 3.79 14.25 7.30
CA VAL A 125 4.97 15.06 7.00
C VAL A 125 5.00 15.39 5.51
N GLU A 126 4.85 16.67 5.20
CA GLU A 126 4.83 17.15 3.81
C GLU A 126 6.10 16.75 3.05
N GLY A 127 5.95 16.47 1.75
CA GLY A 127 7.07 16.21 0.85
C GLY A 127 7.50 14.74 0.76
N ARG A 128 7.32 13.93 1.81
CA ARG A 128 7.80 12.53 1.82
C ARG A 128 7.18 11.68 0.71
N LEU A 129 5.85 11.71 0.57
CA LEU A 129 5.18 11.00 -0.52
C LEU A 129 5.65 11.47 -1.90
N ARG A 130 5.78 12.79 -2.09
CA ARG A 130 6.23 13.38 -3.36
C ARG A 130 7.65 12.93 -3.71
N GLU A 131 8.55 12.91 -2.73
CA GLU A 131 9.93 12.46 -2.91
C GLU A 131 9.99 10.96 -3.26
N ALA A 132 9.25 10.12 -2.54
CA ALA A 132 9.16 8.68 -2.82
C ALA A 132 8.67 8.40 -4.24
N LEU A 133 7.60 9.08 -4.69
CA LEU A 133 7.05 8.92 -6.05
C LEU A 133 8.02 9.38 -7.15
N LYS A 134 8.88 10.36 -6.86
CA LYS A 134 9.96 10.81 -7.77
C LYS A 134 11.17 9.87 -7.78
N GLY A 135 11.16 8.81 -6.96
CA GLY A 135 12.25 7.85 -6.86
C GLY A 135 13.37 8.27 -5.89
N GLY A 136 13.14 9.29 -5.07
CA GLY A 136 14.04 9.65 -3.97
C GLY A 136 13.96 8.69 -2.78
N ARG A 137 14.57 9.08 -1.66
CA ARG A 137 14.64 8.29 -0.43
C ARG A 137 14.29 9.17 0.77
N PRO A 138 13.01 9.59 0.92
CA PRO A 138 12.57 10.29 2.11
C PRO A 138 12.76 9.42 3.35
N LEU A 139 12.74 10.05 4.52
CA LEU A 139 12.67 9.34 5.80
C LEU A 139 11.44 8.43 5.81
N GLY A 140 11.69 7.13 5.99
CA GLY A 140 10.74 6.07 5.71
C GLY A 140 11.37 4.69 5.92
N THR A 141 10.62 3.64 5.58
CA THR A 141 11.14 2.26 5.53
C THR A 141 10.91 1.65 4.15
N LEU A 142 12.00 1.32 3.44
CA LEU A 142 11.94 0.58 2.19
C LEU A 142 11.90 -0.93 2.48
N ILE A 143 10.78 -1.56 2.14
CA ILE A 143 10.61 -3.00 2.14
C ILE A 143 11.09 -3.56 0.82
N LYS A 144 12.09 -4.44 0.90
CA LYS A 144 12.61 -5.22 -0.22
C LYS A 144 11.91 -6.58 -0.27
N PRO A 145 11.71 -7.18 -1.46
CA PRO A 145 11.07 -8.48 -1.59
C PRO A 145 11.73 -9.57 -0.73
N GLY A 146 13.07 -9.56 -0.66
CA GLY A 146 13.87 -10.64 -0.06
C GLY A 146 14.24 -11.69 -1.10
#